data_AF-A0A524K6V0-F1
#
_entry.id   AF-A0A524K6V0-F1
#
_cell.length_a   1.000
_cell.length_b   1.000
_cell.length_c   1.000
_cell.angle_alpha   90.00
_cell.angle_beta   90.00
_cell.angle_gamma   90.00
#
_symmetry.space_group_name_H-M   'P 1'
#
loop_
_entity.id
_entity.type
_entity.pdbx_description
1 polymer ?
#
loop_
_entity_poly.entity_id
_entity_poly.type
_entity_poly.pdbx_seq_one_letter_code
_entity_poly.pdbx_strand_id
1 'polypeptide(L)'
;MTNRFLRAMDRRGERSVATLKRLYRAACKHVHPDTGQQYGRAGASETFIALRLDYEEALIILEYGVDYQAERTGSVPPSGSPVAARSQTRAPNPSRLSRPSISTDLIAFRDACTRLGALAGHARCDPYEWNPAPEFMIELLRKADEALTRLDGQTVDGASALSTVFSALSGDAVRLRRYPGLMTRAYMLYKALYHWHEFSSRGSATDLDACRTTLEELADPTVALVHSEAVAEVVAAFPTAAATLMAALGINPRH
;
A
#
# COMPACT_ATOMS: atom_id res chain seq x y z
N MET A 1 3.50 -16.11 -22.99
CA MET A 1 3.31 -15.07 -24.03
C MET A 1 4.55 -14.18 -24.02
N THR A 2 5.12 -13.79 -25.17
CA THR A 2 6.38 -13.01 -25.18
C THR A 2 6.12 -11.52 -24.95
N ASN A 3 6.64 -10.96 -23.86
CA ASN A 3 6.52 -9.56 -23.48
C ASN A 3 6.83 -8.56 -24.63
N ARG A 4 6.04 -7.47 -24.74
CA ARG A 4 6.15 -6.51 -25.87
C ARG A 4 7.46 -5.70 -25.87
N PHE A 5 7.99 -5.35 -24.70
CA PHE A 5 9.23 -4.59 -24.58
C PHE A 5 10.44 -5.46 -24.89
N LEU A 6 10.44 -6.72 -24.44
CA LEU A 6 11.49 -7.68 -24.78
C LEU A 6 11.58 -7.89 -26.30
N ARG A 7 10.44 -8.07 -26.98
CA ARG A 7 10.39 -8.17 -28.46
C ARG A 7 10.91 -6.90 -29.15
N ALA A 8 10.64 -5.72 -28.60
CA ALA A 8 11.13 -4.47 -29.16
C ALA A 8 12.64 -4.28 -28.97
N MET A 9 13.20 -4.75 -27.86
CA MET A 9 14.64 -4.77 -27.59
C MET A 9 15.38 -5.78 -28.47
N ASP A 10 14.79 -6.96 -28.70
CA ASP A 10 15.36 -8.00 -29.57
C ASP A 10 15.56 -7.52 -31.00
N ARG A 11 14.55 -6.84 -31.56
CA ARG A 11 14.66 -6.25 -32.90
C ARG A 11 15.72 -5.15 -33.00
N ARG A 12 16.04 -4.51 -31.89
CA ARG A 12 17.07 -3.45 -31.81
C ARG A 12 18.45 -3.98 -31.47
N GLY A 13 18.57 -5.26 -31.10
CA GLY A 13 19.82 -5.87 -30.65
C GLY A 13 20.36 -5.31 -29.33
N GLU A 14 19.53 -4.63 -28.53
CA GLU A 14 19.97 -3.91 -27.33
C GLU A 14 19.07 -4.28 -26.12
N ARG A 15 19.51 -5.27 -25.34
CA ARG A 15 18.86 -5.67 -24.08
C ARG A 15 19.54 -4.99 -22.90
N SER A 16 19.01 -3.84 -22.48
CA SER A 16 19.48 -3.13 -21.29
C SER A 16 18.31 -2.49 -20.54
N VAL A 17 18.46 -2.33 -19.21
CA VAL A 17 17.48 -1.63 -18.37
C VAL A 17 17.28 -0.19 -18.84
N ALA A 18 18.33 0.46 -19.33
CA ALA A 18 18.25 1.80 -19.90
C ALA A 18 17.33 1.85 -21.15
N THR A 19 17.45 0.87 -22.05
CA THR A 19 16.59 0.78 -23.23
C THR A 19 15.15 0.42 -22.87
N LEU A 20 14.94 -0.46 -21.89
CA LEU A 20 13.61 -0.76 -21.35
C LEU A 20 12.92 0.49 -20.80
N LYS A 21 13.61 1.28 -19.95
CA LYS A 21 13.11 2.55 -19.40
C LYS A 21 12.76 3.55 -20.51
N ARG A 22 13.59 3.65 -21.55
CA ARG A 22 13.35 4.53 -22.71
C ARG A 22 12.09 4.14 -23.48
N LEU A 23 11.90 2.84 -23.76
CA LEU A 23 10.73 2.33 -24.47
C LEU A 23 9.45 2.50 -23.65
N TYR A 24 9.51 2.26 -22.34
CA TYR A 24 8.38 2.43 -21.44
C TYR A 24 7.93 3.89 -21.37
N ARG A 25 8.85 4.83 -21.15
CA ARG A 25 8.54 6.27 -21.15
C ARG A 25 7.90 6.74 -22.46
N ALA A 26 8.39 6.23 -23.60
CA ALA A 26 7.80 6.54 -24.90
C ALA A 26 6.38 5.99 -25.03
N ALA A 27 6.14 4.74 -24.59
CA ALA A 27 4.81 4.14 -24.61
C ALA A 27 3.83 4.86 -23.68
N CYS A 28 4.25 5.23 -22.46
CA CYS A 28 3.44 6.00 -21.52
C CYS A 28 3.03 7.36 -22.09
N LYS A 29 3.91 8.04 -22.83
CA LYS A 29 3.59 9.35 -23.45
C LYS A 29 2.41 9.28 -24.43
N HIS A 30 2.23 8.14 -25.11
CA HIS A 30 1.15 7.94 -26.09
C HIS A 30 -0.18 7.49 -25.46
N VAL A 31 -0.14 6.95 -24.25
CA VAL A 31 -1.31 6.31 -23.61
C VAL A 31 -1.70 7.02 -22.31
N HIS A 32 -0.95 8.05 -21.89
CA HIS A 32 -1.23 8.78 -20.66
C HIS A 32 -2.66 9.36 -20.68
N PRO A 33 -3.45 9.18 -19.62
CA PRO A 33 -4.83 9.64 -19.57
C PRO A 33 -4.98 11.17 -19.70
N ASP A 34 -3.91 11.92 -19.42
CA ASP A 34 -3.86 13.39 -19.61
C ASP A 34 -3.47 13.83 -21.04
N THR A 35 -2.97 12.93 -21.89
CA THR A 35 -2.60 13.23 -23.29
C THR A 35 -3.56 12.62 -24.33
N GLY A 36 -4.61 11.91 -23.89
CA GLY A 36 -5.41 11.02 -24.73
C GLY A 36 -6.36 11.71 -25.73
N GLN A 37 -5.91 11.83 -26.98
CA GLN A 37 -6.77 12.07 -28.16
C GLN A 37 -7.27 10.78 -28.85
N GLN A 38 -6.81 9.59 -28.44
CA GLN A 38 -7.02 8.36 -29.23
C GLN A 38 -7.84 7.23 -28.58
N TYR A 39 -8.05 7.25 -27.26
CA TYR A 39 -8.90 6.26 -26.57
C TYR A 39 -9.72 6.97 -25.50
N GLY A 40 -11.02 6.66 -25.39
CA GLY A 40 -11.86 7.21 -24.32
C GLY A 40 -11.23 6.96 -22.94
N ARG A 41 -11.47 7.85 -21.96
CA ARG A 41 -10.82 7.86 -20.63
C ARG A 41 -10.70 6.47 -19.97
N ALA A 42 -11.69 5.59 -20.12
CA ALA A 42 -11.65 4.23 -19.58
C ALA A 42 -10.64 3.30 -20.28
N GLY A 43 -10.54 3.36 -21.61
CA GLY A 43 -9.61 2.53 -22.40
C GLY A 43 -8.15 2.97 -22.28
N ALA A 44 -7.90 4.26 -21.99
CA ALA A 44 -6.56 4.77 -21.72
C ALA A 44 -5.97 4.19 -20.41
N SER A 45 -6.79 4.05 -19.36
CA SER A 45 -6.37 3.49 -18.07
C SER A 45 -6.03 2.00 -18.14
N GLU A 46 -6.85 1.19 -18.81
CA GLU A 46 -6.58 -0.25 -18.98
C GLU A 46 -5.30 -0.48 -19.80
N THR A 47 -5.09 0.32 -20.84
CA THR A 47 -3.90 0.24 -21.69
C THR A 47 -2.64 0.68 -20.93
N PHE A 48 -2.75 1.67 -20.04
CA PHE A 48 -1.66 2.14 -19.19
C PHE A 48 -1.26 1.08 -18.15
N ILE A 49 -2.23 0.43 -17.51
CA ILE A 49 -1.99 -0.67 -16.56
C ILE A 49 -1.30 -1.85 -17.28
N ALA A 50 -1.78 -2.23 -18.47
CA ALA A 50 -1.14 -3.29 -19.26
C ALA A 50 0.31 -2.94 -19.65
N LEU A 51 0.60 -1.67 -19.97
CA LEU A 51 1.96 -1.22 -20.24
C LEU A 51 2.87 -1.30 -19.02
N ARG A 52 2.36 -1.00 -17.82
CA ARG A 52 3.12 -1.10 -16.57
C ARG A 52 3.46 -2.56 -16.26
N LEU A 53 2.48 -3.46 -16.36
CA LEU A 53 2.70 -4.89 -16.14
C LEU A 53 3.73 -5.47 -17.12
N ASP A 54 3.68 -5.08 -18.39
CA ASP A 54 4.68 -5.49 -19.38
C ASP A 54 6.07 -4.91 -19.08
N TYR A 55 6.17 -3.70 -18.53
CA TYR A 55 7.46 -3.12 -18.14
C TYR A 55 8.07 -3.88 -16.95
N GLU A 56 7.26 -4.17 -15.94
CA GLU A 56 7.68 -4.90 -14.74
C GLU A 56 8.13 -6.33 -15.09
N GLU A 57 7.38 -7.04 -15.94
CA GLU A 57 7.78 -8.37 -16.41
C GLU A 57 9.09 -8.34 -17.21
N ALA A 58 9.27 -7.36 -18.09
CA ALA A 58 10.52 -7.20 -18.85
C ALA A 58 11.72 -6.86 -17.95
N LEU A 59 11.49 -6.10 -16.88
CA LEU A 59 12.52 -5.75 -15.90
C LEU A 59 12.97 -7.00 -15.14
N ILE A 60 12.03 -7.82 -14.68
CA ILE A 60 12.31 -9.09 -14.00
C ILE A 60 13.15 -10.01 -14.90
N ILE A 61 12.78 -10.15 -16.18
CA ILE A 61 13.50 -11.04 -17.10
C ILE A 61 14.91 -10.51 -17.42
N LEU A 62 15.11 -9.18 -17.48
CA LEU A 62 16.44 -8.58 -17.68
C LEU A 62 17.34 -8.70 -16.44
N GLU A 63 16.78 -8.63 -15.24
CA GLU A 63 17.52 -8.64 -13.98
C GLU A 63 17.81 -10.06 -13.47
N TYR A 64 16.92 -11.02 -13.75
CA TYR A 64 16.97 -12.37 -13.15
C TYR A 64 17.02 -13.53 -14.16
N GLY A 65 16.87 -13.28 -15.46
CA GLY A 65 16.85 -14.33 -16.48
C GLY A 65 15.48 -15.00 -16.66
N VAL A 66 15.36 -15.91 -17.65
CA VAL A 66 14.08 -16.45 -18.17
C VAL A 66 13.41 -17.45 -17.22
N ASP A 67 14.12 -17.93 -16.20
CA ASP A 67 13.69 -19.05 -15.35
C ASP A 67 12.55 -18.71 -14.36
N TYR A 68 12.06 -17.47 -14.34
CA TYR A 68 10.99 -17.00 -13.43
C TYR A 68 9.56 -17.40 -13.87
N GLN A 69 9.33 -17.86 -15.11
CA GLN A 69 7.97 -18.11 -15.63
C GLN A 69 7.33 -19.44 -15.21
N ALA A 70 8.05 -20.35 -14.54
CA ALA A 70 7.53 -21.69 -14.21
C ALA A 70 6.61 -21.74 -12.98
N GLU A 71 6.69 -20.78 -12.05
CA GLU A 71 6.00 -20.88 -10.76
C GLU A 71 4.59 -20.23 -10.72
N ARG A 72 4.20 -19.48 -11.75
CA ARG A 72 2.95 -18.69 -11.74
C ARG A 72 1.71 -19.42 -12.28
N THR A 73 1.81 -20.68 -12.68
CA THR A 73 0.68 -21.46 -13.25
C THR A 73 0.13 -22.46 -12.23
N GLY A 74 -0.46 -21.96 -11.15
CA GLY A 74 -1.10 -22.79 -10.12
C GLY A 74 -2.43 -22.22 -9.64
N SER A 75 -3.53 -22.78 -10.17
CA SER A 75 -4.90 -22.84 -9.61
C SER A 75 -5.70 -21.54 -9.38
N VAL A 76 -6.58 -21.25 -10.35
CA VAL A 76 -7.85 -20.52 -10.16
C VAL A 76 -8.96 -21.53 -9.85
N PRO A 77 -9.78 -21.39 -8.79
CA PRO A 77 -11.07 -22.07 -8.71
C PRO A 77 -12.23 -21.17 -9.19
N PRO A 78 -13.35 -21.76 -9.65
CA PRO A 78 -14.25 -21.16 -10.63
C PRO A 78 -15.39 -20.33 -10.04
N SER A 79 -15.86 -19.39 -10.88
CA SER A 79 -17.12 -18.66 -10.82
C SER A 79 -18.35 -19.58 -10.84
N GLY A 80 -19.36 -19.25 -10.02
CA GLY A 80 -20.72 -19.80 -10.05
C GLY A 80 -21.75 -18.77 -9.56
N SER A 81 -22.64 -18.35 -10.47
CA SER A 81 -23.66 -17.27 -10.40
C SER A 81 -24.94 -17.64 -9.60
N PRO A 82 -26.13 -17.01 -9.83
CA PRO A 82 -26.59 -15.65 -9.46
C PRO A 82 -27.98 -15.66 -8.75
N VAL A 83 -28.39 -14.66 -7.94
CA VAL A 83 -29.83 -14.46 -7.65
C VAL A 83 -30.23 -12.98 -7.38
N ALA A 84 -31.11 -12.50 -8.28
CA ALA A 84 -32.25 -11.57 -8.17
C ALA A 84 -32.16 -10.18 -7.48
N ALA A 85 -32.56 -9.18 -8.26
CA ALA A 85 -33.13 -7.92 -7.81
C ALA A 85 -34.61 -8.07 -7.41
N ARG A 86 -35.07 -7.34 -6.39
CA ARG A 86 -36.18 -6.36 -6.48
C ARG A 86 -36.64 -5.76 -5.15
N SER A 87 -36.95 -4.46 -5.26
CA SER A 87 -38.06 -3.71 -4.65
C SER A 87 -37.92 -3.06 -3.27
N GLN A 88 -38.18 -1.76 -3.34
CA GLN A 88 -38.32 -0.75 -2.31
C GLN A 88 -39.48 -1.05 -1.35
N THR A 89 -39.32 -0.65 -0.08
CA THR A 89 -40.41 -0.06 0.68
C THR A 89 -39.83 0.89 1.73
N ARG A 90 -40.40 2.10 1.80
CA ARG A 90 -39.95 3.23 2.62
C ARG A 90 -40.78 3.32 3.89
N ALA A 91 -40.09 3.70 4.97
CA ALA A 91 -40.54 4.27 6.26
C ALA A 91 -41.00 3.28 7.37
N PRO A 92 -40.91 3.67 8.67
CA PRO A 92 -40.38 4.91 9.27
C PRO A 92 -39.17 4.67 10.19
N ASN A 93 -38.45 5.76 10.52
CA ASN A 93 -37.36 5.78 11.49
C ASN A 93 -37.94 6.01 12.90
N PRO A 94 -37.75 5.07 13.84
CA PRO A 94 -37.59 5.46 15.23
C PRO A 94 -36.53 4.59 15.88
N SER A 95 -35.27 4.98 15.82
CA SER A 95 -34.30 4.75 16.90
C SER A 95 -33.00 5.45 16.53
N ARG A 96 -32.62 6.44 17.34
CA ARG A 96 -31.21 6.78 17.52
C ARG A 96 -30.53 5.54 18.09
N LEU A 97 -30.21 4.58 17.24
CA LEU A 97 -29.24 3.55 17.55
C LEU A 97 -27.94 4.30 17.79
N SER A 98 -27.54 4.31 19.05
CA SER A 98 -26.27 4.81 19.54
C SER A 98 -25.19 4.48 18.52
N ARG A 99 -24.61 5.50 17.88
CA ARG A 99 -23.31 5.34 17.23
C ARG A 99 -22.39 4.70 18.27
N PRO A 100 -21.61 3.65 17.95
CA PRO A 100 -20.59 3.19 18.87
C PRO A 100 -19.74 4.41 19.22
N SER A 101 -19.72 4.79 20.49
CA SER A 101 -18.83 5.84 20.96
C SER A 101 -17.42 5.34 20.68
N ILE A 102 -16.73 5.99 19.76
CA ILE A 102 -15.33 5.68 19.47
C ILE A 102 -14.58 5.72 20.80
N SER A 103 -13.91 4.63 21.16
CA SER A 103 -13.18 4.53 22.42
C SER A 103 -12.14 5.65 22.52
N THR A 104 -11.98 6.25 23.71
CA THR A 104 -10.97 7.29 23.98
C THR A 104 -9.57 6.86 23.55
N ASP A 105 -9.24 5.57 23.69
CA ASP A 105 -7.93 5.03 23.33
C ASP A 105 -7.73 5.01 21.81
N LEU A 106 -8.79 4.72 21.04
CA LEU A 106 -8.74 4.75 19.59
C LEU A 106 -8.58 6.19 19.06
N ILE A 107 -9.20 7.17 19.73
CA ILE A 107 -8.98 8.59 19.44
C ILE A 107 -7.51 8.95 19.71
N ALA A 108 -6.99 8.58 20.87
CA ALA A 108 -5.61 8.84 21.25
C ALA A 108 -4.60 8.19 20.29
N PHE A 109 -4.89 6.97 19.80
CA PHE A 109 -4.08 6.30 18.80
C PHE A 109 -4.11 7.02 17.45
N ARG A 110 -5.30 7.43 16.97
CA ARG A 110 -5.43 8.23 15.73
C ARG A 110 -4.66 9.54 15.80
N ASP A 111 -4.72 10.24 16.94
CA ASP A 111 -3.96 11.46 17.17
C ASP A 111 -2.45 11.20 17.14
N ALA A 112 -2.00 10.08 17.71
CA ALA A 112 -0.60 9.67 17.64
C ALA A 112 -0.16 9.37 16.20
N CYS A 113 -1.00 8.69 15.39
CA CYS A 113 -0.75 8.50 13.96
C CYS A 113 -0.70 9.83 13.20
N THR A 114 -1.56 10.79 13.52
CA THR A 114 -1.54 12.14 12.94
C THR A 114 -0.22 12.87 13.25
N ARG A 115 0.25 12.79 14.51
CA ARG A 115 1.56 13.36 14.91
C ARG A 115 2.72 12.68 14.18
N LEU A 116 2.67 11.36 14.06
CA LEU A 116 3.67 10.58 13.33
C LEU A 116 3.71 10.96 11.84
N GLY A 117 2.53 11.18 11.24
CA GLY A 117 2.40 11.66 9.85
C GLY A 117 2.98 13.05 9.63
N ALA A 118 2.82 13.97 10.59
CA ALA A 118 3.46 15.28 10.53
C ALA A 118 5.00 15.17 10.52
N LEU A 119 5.55 14.30 11.39
CA LEU A 119 6.99 14.02 11.42
C LEU A 119 7.48 13.39 10.10
N ALA A 120 6.70 12.49 9.51
CA ALA A 120 6.99 11.94 8.18
C ALA A 120 7.02 13.06 7.12
N GLY A 121 6.08 14.00 7.15
CA GLY A 121 6.04 15.15 6.24
C GLY A 121 7.30 16.03 6.33
N HIS A 122 7.80 16.31 7.54
CA HIS A 122 9.04 17.07 7.73
C HIS A 122 10.27 16.38 7.11
N ALA A 123 10.30 15.04 7.15
CA ALA A 123 11.32 14.22 6.49
C ALA A 123 10.98 13.90 5.03
N ARG A 124 9.98 14.55 4.42
CA ARG A 124 9.51 14.29 3.03
C ARG A 124 9.13 12.81 2.79
N CYS A 125 8.69 12.14 3.84
CA CYS A 125 8.43 10.69 3.88
C CYS A 125 9.67 9.83 3.59
N ASP A 126 10.87 10.40 3.58
CA ASP A 126 12.11 9.68 3.31
C ASP A 126 12.46 8.77 4.50
N PRO A 127 12.48 7.43 4.32
CA PRO A 127 12.77 6.53 5.40
C PRO A 127 14.23 6.54 5.88
N TYR A 128 15.12 7.16 5.13
CA TYR A 128 16.50 7.39 5.52
C TYR A 128 16.67 8.67 6.38
N GLU A 129 15.71 9.58 6.36
CA GLU A 129 15.73 10.82 7.15
C GLU A 129 14.75 10.78 8.33
N TRP A 130 13.78 9.86 8.30
CA TRP A 130 12.81 9.70 9.37
C TRP A 130 13.45 9.16 10.66
N ASN A 131 13.32 9.93 11.75
CA ASN A 131 13.88 9.59 13.05
C ASN A 131 12.99 10.12 14.19
N PRO A 132 11.79 9.54 14.39
CA PRO A 132 10.93 9.92 15.51
C PRO A 132 11.63 9.63 16.85
N ALA A 133 11.38 10.49 17.85
CA ALA A 133 11.97 10.33 19.18
C ALA A 133 11.58 8.96 19.80
N PRO A 134 12.50 8.22 20.44
CA PRO A 134 12.21 6.91 21.01
C PRO A 134 11.03 6.91 21.99
N GLU A 135 10.91 7.97 22.80
CA GLU A 135 9.84 8.12 23.78
C GLU A 135 8.47 8.23 23.10
N PHE A 136 8.42 8.91 21.95
CA PHE A 136 7.20 9.03 21.14
C PHE A 136 6.82 7.68 20.51
N MET A 137 7.80 6.89 20.06
CA MET A 137 7.54 5.56 19.50
C MET A 137 7.02 4.58 20.57
N ILE A 138 7.59 4.62 21.78
CA ILE A 138 7.09 3.85 22.92
C ILE A 138 5.65 4.25 23.26
N GLU A 139 5.36 5.56 23.28
CA GLU A 139 4.01 6.07 23.52
C GLU A 139 3.01 5.58 22.45
N LEU A 140 3.40 5.65 21.16
CA LEU A 140 2.58 5.19 20.04
C LEU A 140 2.26 3.70 20.15
N LEU A 141 3.26 2.87 20.45
CA LEU A 141 3.09 1.42 20.60
C LEU A 141 2.15 1.07 21.74
N ARG A 142 2.28 1.76 22.89
CA ARG A 142 1.36 1.59 24.02
C ARG A 142 -0.07 1.96 23.63
N LYS A 143 -0.27 3.08 22.92
CA LYS A 143 -1.60 3.49 22.44
C LYS A 143 -2.18 2.52 21.41
N ALA A 144 -1.34 1.94 20.55
CA ALA A 144 -1.75 0.91 19.61
C ALA A 144 -2.28 -0.33 20.35
N ASP A 145 -1.53 -0.82 21.34
CA ASP A 145 -1.91 -1.99 22.14
C ASP A 145 -3.25 -1.77 22.88
N GLU A 146 -3.41 -0.61 23.53
CA GLU A 146 -4.64 -0.24 24.25
C GLU A 146 -5.85 -0.09 23.33
N ALA A 147 -5.66 0.56 22.17
CA ALA A 147 -6.73 0.80 21.21
C ALA A 147 -7.17 -0.47 20.47
N LEU A 148 -6.21 -1.33 20.11
CA LEU A 148 -6.45 -2.48 19.25
C LEU A 148 -6.95 -3.69 20.03
N THR A 149 -6.52 -3.90 21.27
CA THR A 149 -7.04 -4.98 22.14
C THR A 149 -8.56 -4.89 22.34
N ARG A 150 -9.16 -3.70 22.19
CA ARG A 150 -10.60 -3.46 22.35
C ARG A 150 -11.40 -3.43 21.05
N LEU A 151 -10.73 -3.47 19.89
CA LEU A 151 -11.37 -3.58 18.58
C LEU A 151 -11.71 -5.06 18.32
N ASP A 152 -12.92 -5.47 18.73
CA ASP A 152 -13.57 -6.79 18.61
C ASP A 152 -12.76 -7.88 17.85
N GLY A 153 -12.11 -8.76 18.60
CA GLY A 153 -11.82 -10.15 18.22
C GLY A 153 -10.78 -10.41 17.12
N GLN A 154 -10.20 -9.41 16.46
CA GLN A 154 -9.24 -9.59 15.35
C GLN A 154 -7.77 -9.22 15.64
N THR A 155 -7.39 -8.82 16.85
CA THR A 155 -6.36 -7.78 16.96
C THR A 155 -5.09 -8.08 17.75
N VAL A 156 -4.89 -9.28 18.30
CA VAL A 156 -3.56 -9.62 18.88
C VAL A 156 -2.48 -9.59 17.79
N ASP A 157 -2.79 -10.18 16.63
CA ASP A 157 -1.87 -10.22 15.49
C ASP A 157 -1.66 -8.83 14.87
N GLY A 158 -2.69 -7.98 14.87
CA GLY A 158 -2.63 -6.61 14.35
C GLY A 158 -1.77 -5.67 15.18
N ALA A 159 -1.96 -5.69 16.51
CA ALA A 159 -1.13 -4.91 17.44
C ALA A 159 0.32 -5.41 17.42
N SER A 160 0.53 -6.73 17.39
CA SER A 160 1.86 -7.33 17.24
C SER A 160 2.54 -6.92 15.93
N ALA A 161 1.83 -6.98 14.80
CA ALA A 161 2.38 -6.57 13.50
C ALA A 161 2.78 -5.09 13.46
N LEU A 162 1.96 -4.20 14.01
CA LEU A 162 2.32 -2.78 14.15
C LEU A 162 3.54 -2.59 15.06
N SER A 163 3.62 -3.36 16.14
CA SER A 163 4.76 -3.35 17.04
C SER A 163 6.05 -3.78 16.35
N THR A 164 6.01 -4.89 15.61
CA THR A 164 7.14 -5.38 14.83
C THR A 164 7.62 -4.34 13.82
N VAL A 165 6.70 -3.76 13.04
CA VAL A 165 7.05 -2.76 12.02
C VAL A 165 7.61 -1.49 12.64
N PHE A 166 6.92 -0.89 13.61
CA PHE A 166 7.37 0.37 14.20
C PHE A 166 8.65 0.21 15.00
N SER A 167 8.80 -0.88 15.78
CA SER A 167 10.03 -1.13 16.55
C SER A 167 11.22 -1.38 15.65
N ALA A 168 11.05 -2.12 14.55
CA ALA A 168 12.12 -2.32 13.57
C ALA A 168 12.56 -0.99 12.97
N LEU A 169 11.61 -0.18 12.50
CA LEU A 169 11.89 1.09 11.84
C LEU A 169 12.49 2.16 12.76
N SER A 170 12.17 2.16 14.06
CA SER A 170 12.75 3.12 15.02
C SER A 170 14.01 2.62 15.71
N GLY A 171 14.13 1.31 15.96
CA GLY A 171 15.19 0.73 16.79
C GLY A 171 16.44 0.31 16.01
N ASP A 172 16.29 -0.17 14.77
CA ASP A 172 17.40 -0.72 13.97
C ASP A 172 17.53 -0.08 12.58
N ALA A 173 17.09 1.18 12.48
CA ALA A 173 17.03 1.91 11.21
C ALA A 173 18.34 1.84 10.42
N VAL A 174 19.50 1.96 11.07
CA VAL A 174 20.81 1.95 10.41
C VAL A 174 21.11 0.59 9.75
N ARG A 175 20.77 -0.53 10.40
CA ARG A 175 20.92 -1.87 9.82
C ARG A 175 19.92 -2.08 8.69
N LEU A 176 18.69 -1.61 8.89
CA LEU A 176 17.56 -1.86 7.99
C LEU A 176 17.62 -1.05 6.68
N ARG A 177 18.31 0.09 6.67
CA ARG A 177 18.57 0.91 5.47
C ARG A 177 19.25 0.16 4.33
N ARG A 178 19.94 -0.94 4.62
CA ARG A 178 20.63 -1.78 3.63
C ARG A 178 19.67 -2.66 2.81
N TYR A 179 18.38 -2.68 3.15
CA TYR A 179 17.37 -3.51 2.49
C TYR A 179 16.37 -2.62 1.72
N PRO A 180 16.56 -2.41 0.40
CA PRO A 180 15.77 -1.47 -0.38
C PRO A 180 14.26 -1.75 -0.38
N GLY A 181 13.86 -3.03 -0.41
CA GLY A 181 12.45 -3.41 -0.39
C GLY A 181 11.75 -3.10 0.93
N LEU A 182 12.45 -3.25 2.06
CA LEU A 182 11.97 -2.82 3.36
C LEU A 182 11.81 -1.29 3.40
N MET A 183 12.78 -0.55 2.86
CA MET A 183 12.71 0.92 2.80
C MET A 183 11.58 1.40 1.87
N THR A 184 11.26 0.66 0.81
CA THR A 184 10.09 0.97 -0.03
C THR A 184 8.78 0.80 0.75
N ARG A 185 8.63 -0.28 1.52
CA ARG A 185 7.47 -0.48 2.40
C ARG A 185 7.39 0.57 3.51
N ALA A 186 8.53 0.95 4.09
CA ALA A 186 8.61 2.02 5.07
C ALA A 186 8.19 3.38 4.47
N TYR A 187 8.68 3.71 3.27
CA TYR A 187 8.27 4.91 2.54
C TYR A 187 6.74 4.95 2.31
N MET A 188 6.15 3.83 1.87
CA MET A 188 4.70 3.72 1.70
C MET A 188 3.95 3.92 3.01
N LEU A 189 4.40 3.31 4.11
CA LEU A 189 3.81 3.52 5.43
C LEU A 189 3.86 5.00 5.86
N TYR A 190 5.01 5.66 5.67
CA TYR A 190 5.19 7.07 6.05
C TYR A 190 4.33 7.98 5.20
N LYS A 191 4.25 7.68 3.90
CA LYS A 191 3.37 8.40 2.98
C LYS A 191 1.90 8.24 3.34
N ALA A 192 1.46 7.04 3.70
CA ALA A 192 0.10 6.81 4.17
C ALA A 192 -0.22 7.63 5.44
N LEU A 193 0.69 7.64 6.41
CA LEU A 193 0.53 8.43 7.64
C LEU A 193 0.59 9.94 7.38
N TYR A 194 1.41 10.39 6.44
CA TYR A 194 1.43 11.79 6.01
C TYR A 194 0.10 12.20 5.37
N HIS A 195 -0.47 11.40 4.47
CA HIS A 195 -1.79 11.65 3.89
C HIS A 195 -2.89 11.62 4.96
N TRP A 196 -2.81 10.72 5.94
CA TRP A 196 -3.70 10.74 7.10
C TRP A 196 -3.61 12.04 7.89
N HIS A 197 -2.40 12.58 8.09
CA HIS A 197 -2.19 13.86 8.74
C HIS A 197 -2.79 15.04 7.94
N GLU A 198 -2.56 15.09 6.63
CA GLU A 198 -3.13 16.12 5.75
C GLU A 198 -4.67 16.05 5.74
N PHE A 199 -5.24 14.84 5.67
CA PHE A 199 -6.68 14.64 5.81
C PHE A 199 -7.20 15.10 7.17
N SER A 200 -6.55 14.70 8.27
CA SER A 200 -6.99 15.04 9.63
C SER A 200 -6.93 16.54 9.91
N SER A 201 -5.98 17.25 9.28
CA SER A 201 -5.81 18.69 9.47
C SER A 201 -6.68 19.54 8.54
N ARG A 202 -6.93 19.09 7.30
CA ARG A 202 -7.61 19.89 6.25
C ARG A 202 -8.96 19.33 5.78
N GLY A 203 -9.25 18.06 6.08
CA GLY A 203 -10.50 17.39 5.70
C GLY A 203 -10.62 17.05 4.20
N SER A 204 -9.52 17.02 3.46
CA SER A 204 -9.51 16.80 2.00
C SER A 204 -9.76 15.32 1.64
N ALA A 205 -10.81 15.06 0.86
CA ALA A 205 -11.15 13.71 0.40
C ALA A 205 -10.03 13.07 -0.43
N THR A 206 -9.29 13.87 -1.21
CA THR A 206 -8.14 13.41 -1.99
C THR A 206 -7.04 12.82 -1.11
N ASP A 207 -6.79 13.41 0.07
CA ASP A 207 -5.77 12.92 1.00
C ASP A 207 -6.25 11.64 1.71
N LEU A 208 -7.55 11.53 2.00
CA LEU A 208 -8.13 10.30 2.52
C LEU A 208 -8.04 9.15 1.50
N ASP A 209 -8.30 9.42 0.23
CA ASP A 209 -8.19 8.43 -0.86
C ASP A 209 -6.72 8.05 -1.13
N ALA A 210 -5.79 9.01 -1.05
CA ALA A 210 -4.36 8.73 -1.14
C ALA A 210 -3.85 7.87 0.04
N CYS A 211 -4.34 8.16 1.26
CA CYS A 211 -4.08 7.34 2.44
C CYS A 211 -4.60 5.91 2.25
N ARG A 212 -5.87 5.75 1.82
CA ARG A 212 -6.50 4.45 1.54
C ARG A 212 -5.70 3.66 0.51
N THR A 213 -5.47 4.25 -0.65
CA THR A 213 -4.74 3.60 -1.77
C THR A 213 -3.36 3.12 -1.32
N THR A 214 -2.63 3.96 -0.59
CA THR A 214 -1.27 3.60 -0.14
C THR A 214 -1.31 2.46 0.89
N LEU A 215 -2.30 2.43 1.78
CA LEU A 215 -2.47 1.33 2.75
C LEU A 215 -2.96 0.03 2.08
N GLU A 216 -3.79 0.11 1.05
CA GLU A 216 -4.22 -1.05 0.26
C GLU A 216 -3.03 -1.66 -0.50
N GLU A 217 -2.20 -0.84 -1.14
CA GLU A 217 -0.97 -1.30 -1.79
C GLU A 217 0.03 -1.89 -0.78
N LEU A 218 0.12 -1.34 0.42
CA LEU A 218 0.98 -1.87 1.49
C LEU A 218 0.43 -3.17 2.11
N ALA A 219 -0.90 -3.32 2.12
CA ALA A 219 -1.60 -4.52 2.54
C ALA A 219 -1.42 -5.67 1.53
N ASP A 220 -1.02 -5.40 0.29
CA ASP A 220 -0.78 -6.42 -0.72
C ASP A 220 0.55 -7.17 -0.46
N PRO A 221 0.51 -8.47 -0.11
CA PRO A 221 1.71 -9.26 0.14
C PRO A 221 2.51 -9.52 -1.15
N THR A 222 1.92 -9.34 -2.33
CA THR A 222 2.57 -9.60 -3.63
C THR A 222 3.54 -8.50 -4.05
N VAL A 223 3.53 -7.34 -3.37
CA VAL A 223 4.57 -6.29 -3.48
C VAL A 223 5.83 -6.71 -2.71
N ALA A 224 6.40 -7.87 -3.07
CA ALA A 224 7.59 -8.42 -2.44
C ALA A 224 8.84 -7.96 -3.21
N LEU A 225 9.61 -7.05 -2.61
CA LEU A 225 10.97 -6.73 -3.04
C LEU A 225 11.90 -7.25 -1.94
N VAL A 226 12.72 -8.24 -2.29
CA VAL A 226 13.85 -8.81 -1.51
C VAL A 226 13.51 -9.95 -0.53
N HIS A 227 14.12 -11.12 -0.78
CA HIS A 227 14.20 -12.26 0.14
C HIS A 227 15.50 -12.18 0.95
N SER A 228 15.44 -11.56 2.13
CA SER A 228 16.49 -11.67 3.14
C SER A 228 15.87 -12.15 4.44
N GLU A 229 16.34 -13.28 4.95
CA GLU A 229 15.89 -13.85 6.23
C GLU A 229 16.02 -12.84 7.38
N ALA A 230 17.01 -11.96 7.32
CA ALA A 230 17.29 -10.95 8.35
C ALA A 230 16.18 -9.90 8.53
N VAL A 231 15.28 -9.75 7.55
CA VAL A 231 14.15 -8.79 7.59
C VAL A 231 12.82 -9.43 7.20
N ALA A 232 12.78 -10.76 7.01
CA ALA A 232 11.60 -11.47 6.52
C ALA A 232 10.39 -11.28 7.44
N GLU A 233 10.60 -11.34 8.76
CA GLU A 233 9.54 -11.13 9.76
C GLU A 233 8.94 -9.72 9.67
N VAL A 234 9.79 -8.69 9.56
CA VAL A 234 9.36 -7.29 9.45
C VAL A 234 8.58 -7.08 8.15
N VAL A 235 9.10 -7.61 7.02
CA VAL A 235 8.44 -7.52 5.72
C VAL A 235 7.06 -8.22 5.73
N ALA A 236 6.98 -9.39 6.36
CA ALA A 236 5.74 -10.17 6.50
C ALA A 236 4.72 -9.51 7.44
N ALA A 237 5.15 -8.64 8.36
CA ALA A 237 4.26 -7.92 9.27
C ALA A 237 3.55 -6.73 8.60
N PHE A 238 4.11 -6.13 7.54
CA PHE A 238 3.52 -4.96 6.87
C PHE A 238 2.08 -5.14 6.40
N PRO A 239 1.69 -6.26 5.75
CA PRO A 239 0.32 -6.44 5.28
C PRO A 239 -0.71 -6.35 6.40
N THR A 240 -0.45 -7.09 7.49
CA THR A 240 -1.29 -7.09 8.69
C THR A 240 -1.30 -5.73 9.37
N ALA A 241 -0.13 -5.07 9.47
CA ALA A 241 -0.02 -3.73 10.04
C ALA A 241 -0.83 -2.69 9.23
N ALA A 242 -0.78 -2.75 7.90
CA ALA A 242 -1.51 -1.85 7.02
C ALA A 242 -3.02 -2.05 7.11
N ALA A 243 -3.49 -3.29 7.10
CA ALA A 243 -4.91 -3.62 7.29
C ALA A 243 -5.41 -3.16 8.67
N THR A 244 -4.61 -3.36 9.71
CA THR A 244 -4.91 -2.92 11.07
C THR A 244 -4.98 -1.40 11.16
N LEU A 245 -4.06 -0.68 10.50
CA LEU A 245 -4.13 0.79 10.40
C LEU A 245 -5.38 1.27 9.68
N MET A 246 -5.76 0.65 8.55
CA MET A 246 -7.02 1.02 7.87
C MET A 246 -8.23 0.91 8.80
N ALA A 247 -8.36 -0.23 9.50
CA ALA A 247 -9.44 -0.45 10.46
C ALA A 247 -9.39 0.57 11.62
N ALA A 248 -8.22 0.78 12.22
CA ALA A 248 -8.02 1.70 13.32
C ALA A 248 -8.32 3.15 12.93
N LEU A 249 -7.93 3.58 11.75
CA LEU A 249 -8.20 4.93 11.22
C LEU A 249 -9.66 5.10 10.74
N GLY A 250 -10.43 4.02 10.66
CA GLY A 250 -11.81 4.05 10.17
C GLY A 250 -11.91 4.24 8.65
N ILE A 251 -10.88 3.80 7.92
CA ILE A 251 -10.82 3.85 6.45
C ILE A 251 -11.48 2.58 5.91
N ASN A 252 -12.59 2.73 5.20
CA ASN A 252 -13.28 1.60 4.58
C ASN A 252 -12.63 1.25 3.23
N PRO A 253 -12.27 -0.02 2.97
CA PRO A 253 -11.63 -0.44 1.71
C PRO A 253 -12.60 -0.57 0.52
N ARG A 254 -13.85 -0.08 0.62
CA ARG A 254 -14.91 -0.30 -0.39
C ARG A 254 -15.90 0.87 -0.57
N HIS A 255 -15.41 2.10 -0.54
CA HIS A 255 -16.21 3.27 -0.92
C HIS A 255 -15.46 4.15 -1.92
#